data_AF-A0A7J5AH21-F1
#
_entry.id   AF-A0A7J5AH21-F1
#
_cell.length_a   1.000
_cell.length_b   1.000
_cell.length_c   1.000
_cell.angle_alpha   90.00
_cell.angle_beta   90.00
_cell.angle_gamma   90.00
#
_symmetry.space_group_name_H-M   'P 1'
#
loop_
_entity.id
_entity.type
_entity.pdbx_description
1 polymer ?
#
loop_
_entity_poly.entity_id
_entity_poly.type
_entity_poly.pdbx_seq_one_letter_code
_entity_poly.pdbx_strand_id
1 'polypeptide(L)'
;MKNFLAILSSITLFISCKDHAFSKPDGLIEEDKMVAIFYDLAIIEGMKSQNPSDFQSFRSNDFIYKKYKIDSLQFAKSTKYYSSDITNYKKILNEVSQKIESQKKHIDSIISKNPKKGVLPKIEKKEEQFVR
;
A
#
# COMPACT_ATOMS: atom_id res chain seq x y z
N MET A 1 50.93 9.24 0.36
CA MET A 1 49.68 9.23 1.14
C MET A 1 48.40 9.45 0.31
N LYS A 2 48.44 9.51 -1.03
CA LYS A 2 47.26 9.74 -1.89
C LYS A 2 46.57 8.42 -2.31
N ASN A 3 47.35 7.35 -2.42
CA ASN A 3 46.89 6.03 -2.88
C ASN A 3 46.17 5.25 -1.76
N PHE A 4 46.50 5.51 -0.49
CA PHE A 4 45.86 4.87 0.66
C PHE A 4 44.42 5.37 0.85
N LEU A 5 44.17 6.65 0.54
CA LEU A 5 42.83 7.25 0.60
C LEU A 5 41.92 6.67 -0.49
N ALA A 6 42.46 6.35 -1.67
CA ALA A 6 41.74 5.68 -2.74
C ALA A 6 41.36 4.23 -2.37
N ILE A 7 42.25 3.51 -1.69
CA ILE A 7 41.98 2.14 -1.23
C ILE A 7 40.93 2.14 -0.11
N LEU A 8 41.01 3.08 0.84
CA LEU A 8 40.03 3.23 1.91
C LEU A 8 38.64 3.63 1.38
N SER A 9 38.59 4.49 0.34
CA SER A 9 37.35 4.85 -0.35
C SER A 9 36.72 3.69 -1.15
N SER A 10 37.54 2.75 -1.64
CA SER A 10 37.06 1.58 -2.38
C SER A 10 36.49 0.51 -1.44
N ILE A 11 37.03 0.39 -0.22
CA ILE A 11 36.62 -0.62 0.77
C ILE A 11 35.24 -0.34 1.38
N THR A 12 34.83 0.93 1.51
CA THR A 12 33.49 1.29 2.01
C THR A 12 32.36 0.93 1.05
N LEU A 13 32.63 0.74 -0.24
CA LEU A 13 31.62 0.37 -1.24
C LEU A 13 31.13 -1.08 -1.10
N PHE A 14 31.91 -1.97 -0.48
CA PHE A 14 31.57 -3.39 -0.33
C PHE A 14 30.80 -3.73 0.95
N ILE A 15 30.61 -2.78 1.87
CA ILE A 15 29.92 -3.03 3.16
C ILE A 15 28.39 -2.84 3.04
N SER A 16 27.87 -2.39 1.88
CA SER A 16 26.46 -2.02 1.74
C SER A 16 25.49 -3.19 1.54
N CYS A 17 25.96 -4.44 1.44
CA CYS A 17 25.08 -5.60 1.34
C CYS A 17 25.04 -6.35 2.68
N LYS A 18 24.37 -5.76 3.67
CA LYS A 18 23.86 -6.55 4.79
C LYS A 18 22.56 -7.20 4.34
N ASP A 19 22.57 -8.51 4.17
CA ASP A 19 21.37 -9.35 4.24
C ASP A 19 20.77 -9.18 5.63
N HIS A 20 20.01 -8.10 5.79
CA HIS A 20 19.20 -7.88 6.97
C HIS A 20 18.01 -8.82 6.86
N ALA A 21 18.15 -10.03 7.40
CA ALA A 21 17.01 -10.76 7.90
C ALA A 21 16.25 -9.80 8.84
N PHE A 22 15.14 -9.24 8.37
CA PHE A 22 14.36 -8.29 9.14
C PHE A 22 13.71 -9.07 10.28
N SER A 23 14.26 -8.91 11.49
CA SER A 23 13.64 -9.47 12.68
C SER A 23 12.21 -8.94 12.80
N LYS A 24 11.31 -9.84 13.20
CA LYS A 24 9.90 -9.51 13.43
C LYS A 24 9.83 -8.36 14.44
N PRO A 25 9.27 -7.19 14.07
CA PRO A 25 9.22 -6.06 14.99
C PRO A 25 8.20 -6.32 16.10
N ASP A 26 8.47 -5.77 17.29
CA ASP A 26 7.48 -5.70 18.35
C ASP A 26 6.25 -4.93 17.87
N GLY A 27 5.06 -5.48 18.16
CA GLY A 27 3.80 -4.90 17.72
C GLY A 27 3.57 -5.02 16.21
N LEU A 28 4.13 -6.02 15.53
CA LEU A 28 3.81 -6.29 14.12
C LEU A 28 2.28 -6.32 13.92
N ILE A 29 1.79 -5.51 12.98
CA ILE A 29 0.39 -5.55 12.53
C ILE A 29 0.17 -6.87 11.83
N GLU A 30 -0.83 -7.64 12.26
CA GLU A 30 -1.19 -8.92 11.65
C GLU A 30 -1.49 -8.78 10.14
N GLU A 31 -1.22 -9.84 9.38
CA GLU A 31 -1.32 -9.85 7.92
C GLU A 31 -2.75 -9.49 7.44
N ASP A 32 -3.78 -10.11 8.02
CA ASP A 32 -5.18 -9.81 7.72
C ASP A 32 -5.55 -8.35 8.00
N LYS A 33 -4.96 -7.78 9.07
CA LYS A 33 -5.14 -6.37 9.42
C LYS A 33 -4.41 -5.46 8.44
N MET A 34 -3.22 -5.84 7.96
CA MET A 34 -2.52 -5.13 6.88
C MET A 34 -3.30 -5.17 5.56
N VAL A 35 -3.90 -6.31 5.19
CA VAL A 35 -4.81 -6.41 4.03
C VAL A 35 -5.97 -5.43 4.19
N ALA A 36 -6.59 -5.35 5.37
CA ALA A 36 -7.66 -4.41 5.62
C ALA A 36 -7.20 -2.94 5.52
N ILE A 37 -6.04 -2.60 6.09
CA ILE A 37 -5.46 -1.25 6.02
C ILE A 37 -5.19 -0.84 4.58
N PHE A 38 -4.55 -1.70 3.79
CA PHE A 38 -4.25 -1.40 2.39
C PHE A 38 -5.50 -1.35 1.52
N TYR A 39 -6.52 -2.15 1.82
CA TYR A 39 -7.83 -2.03 1.18
C TYR A 39 -8.42 -0.63 1.39
N ASP A 40 -8.51 -0.16 2.64
CA ASP A 40 -9.03 1.17 2.94
C ASP A 40 -8.22 2.29 2.30
N LEU A 41 -6.88 2.19 2.34
CA LEU A 41 -6.00 3.15 1.68
C LEU A 41 -6.25 3.20 0.17
N ALA A 42 -6.42 2.04 -0.48
CA ALA A 42 -6.73 1.97 -1.90
C ALA A 42 -8.09 2.60 -2.24
N ILE A 43 -9.11 2.39 -1.40
CA ILE A 43 -10.41 3.04 -1.58
C ILE A 43 -10.30 4.56 -1.42
N ILE A 44 -9.61 5.03 -0.38
CA ILE A 44 -9.38 6.46 -0.14
C ILE A 44 -8.64 7.08 -1.33
N GLU A 45 -7.61 6.42 -1.86
CA GLU A 45 -6.85 6.91 -3.02
C GLU A 45 -7.72 6.92 -4.29
N GLY A 46 -8.58 5.92 -4.48
CA GLY A 46 -9.56 5.88 -5.54
C GLY A 46 -10.61 7.01 -5.45
N MET A 47 -10.96 7.44 -4.24
CA MET A 47 -11.85 8.59 -4.02
C MET A 47 -11.12 9.91 -4.26
N LYS A 48 -9.89 10.04 -3.76
CA LYS A 48 -9.01 11.20 -3.95
C LYS A 48 -8.71 11.47 -5.41
N SER A 49 -8.42 10.42 -6.18
CA SER A 49 -8.13 10.56 -7.61
C SER A 49 -9.33 11.04 -8.42
N GLN A 50 -10.55 10.76 -7.97
CA GLN A 50 -11.78 11.25 -8.62
C GLN A 50 -12.15 12.68 -8.23
N ASN A 51 -11.97 13.07 -6.96
CA ASN A 51 -12.38 14.40 -6.46
C ASN A 51 -11.29 15.04 -5.58
N PRO A 52 -10.13 15.41 -6.13
CA PRO A 52 -8.97 15.84 -5.34
C PRO A 52 -9.23 17.08 -4.47
N SER A 53 -10.10 18.00 -4.91
CA SER A 53 -10.50 19.20 -4.17
C SER A 53 -11.11 18.87 -2.81
N ASP A 54 -11.96 17.84 -2.76
CA ASP A 54 -12.75 17.50 -1.58
C ASP A 54 -11.89 16.84 -0.49
N PHE A 55 -10.70 16.37 -0.87
CA PHE A 55 -9.78 15.67 0.02
C PHE A 55 -8.49 16.47 0.31
N GLN A 56 -8.43 17.76 -0.05
CA GLN A 56 -7.22 18.58 0.11
C GLN A 56 -6.72 18.64 1.56
N SER A 57 -7.62 18.69 2.53
CA SER A 57 -7.30 18.66 3.97
C SER A 57 -7.32 17.25 4.58
N PHE A 58 -7.69 16.22 3.81
CA PHE A 58 -7.89 14.87 4.32
C PHE A 58 -6.58 14.07 4.38
N ARG A 59 -6.18 13.75 5.61
CA ARG A 59 -4.99 12.94 5.91
C ARG A 59 -5.35 11.46 6.02
N SER A 60 -5.06 10.69 4.98
CA SER A 60 -5.37 9.26 4.91
C SER A 60 -4.78 8.48 6.09
N ASN A 61 -3.53 8.78 6.46
CA ASN A 61 -2.84 8.12 7.56
C ASN A 61 -3.54 8.32 8.91
N ASP A 62 -4.01 9.54 9.20
CA ASP A 62 -4.68 9.85 10.46
C ASP A 62 -5.98 9.03 10.60
N PHE A 63 -6.72 8.87 9.50
CA PHE A 63 -7.90 7.99 9.45
C PHE A 63 -7.53 6.53 9.73
N ILE A 64 -6.49 6.00 9.07
CA ILE A 64 -6.03 4.63 9.25
C ILE A 64 -5.59 4.37 10.69
N TYR A 65 -4.78 5.25 11.27
CA TYR A 65 -4.29 5.12 12.64
C TYR A 65 -5.44 5.05 13.64
N LYS A 66 -6.44 5.92 13.47
CA LYS A 66 -7.64 5.93 14.31
C LYS A 66 -8.50 4.68 14.12
N LYS A 67 -8.78 4.26 12.87
CA LYS A 67 -9.65 3.11 12.58
C LYS A 67 -9.07 1.79 13.08
N TYR A 68 -7.77 1.58 12.86
CA TYR A 68 -7.11 0.31 13.18
C TYR A 68 -6.43 0.28 14.56
N LYS A 69 -6.47 1.41 15.29
CA LYS A 69 -5.82 1.58 16.61
C LYS A 69 -4.33 1.25 16.55
N ILE A 70 -3.67 1.80 15.54
CA ILE A 70 -2.23 1.66 15.31
C ILE A 70 -1.57 3.03 15.31
N ASP A 71 -0.28 3.10 15.60
CA ASP A 71 0.50 4.32 15.47
C ASP A 71 1.36 4.33 14.18
N SER A 72 1.94 5.49 13.87
CA SER A 72 2.74 5.70 12.67
C SER A 72 4.01 4.85 12.64
N LEU A 73 4.64 4.63 13.79
CA LEU A 73 5.85 3.85 13.92
C LEU A 73 5.56 2.36 13.75
N GLN A 74 4.48 1.86 14.35
CA GLN A 74 3.99 0.50 14.21
C GLN A 74 3.64 0.20 12.75
N PHE A 75 2.94 1.12 12.09
CA PHE A 75 2.61 0.99 10.67
C PHE A 75 3.86 0.97 9.79
N ALA A 76 4.80 1.89 10.01
CA ALA A 76 6.05 1.96 9.24
C ALA A 76 6.90 0.70 9.42
N LYS A 77 7.07 0.22 10.66
CA LYS A 77 7.80 -1.01 10.97
C LYS A 77 7.15 -2.25 10.34
N SER A 78 5.82 -2.34 10.42
CA SER A 78 5.09 -3.48 9.85
C SER A 78 5.15 -3.46 8.33
N THR A 79 4.96 -2.30 7.71
CA THR A 79 5.10 -2.14 6.25
C THR A 79 6.50 -2.52 5.80
N LYS A 80 7.54 -2.06 6.50
CA LYS A 80 8.93 -2.43 6.23
C LYS A 80 9.15 -3.94 6.34
N TYR A 81 8.66 -4.56 7.41
CA TYR A 81 8.76 -6.00 7.63
C TYR A 81 8.12 -6.79 6.48
N TYR A 82 6.86 -6.49 6.12
CA TYR A 82 6.19 -7.21 5.03
C TYR A 82 6.84 -6.93 3.67
N SER A 83 7.28 -5.70 3.41
CA SER A 83 7.94 -5.34 2.14
C SER A 83 9.32 -5.97 1.95
N SER A 84 9.92 -6.51 3.02
CA SER A 84 11.22 -7.19 2.93
C SER A 84 11.15 -8.57 2.28
N ASP A 85 9.98 -9.21 2.31
CA ASP A 85 9.70 -10.43 1.55
C ASP A 85 8.73 -10.09 0.43
N ILE A 86 9.26 -9.99 -0.79
CA ILE A 86 8.47 -9.64 -1.97
C ILE A 86 7.34 -10.63 -2.26
N THR A 87 7.51 -11.90 -1.91
CA THR A 87 6.51 -12.94 -2.14
C THR A 87 5.33 -12.74 -1.20
N ASN A 88 5.60 -12.52 0.09
CA ASN A 88 4.54 -12.26 1.06
C ASN A 88 3.87 -10.91 0.83
N TYR A 89 4.64 -9.86 0.51
CA TYR A 89 4.07 -8.56 0.20
C TYR A 89 3.13 -8.61 -1.01
N LYS A 90 3.51 -9.34 -2.06
CA LYS A 90 2.66 -9.58 -3.24
C LYS A 90 1.38 -10.32 -2.86
N LYS A 91 1.45 -11.29 -1.95
CA LYS A 91 0.26 -12.00 -1.45
C LYS A 91 -0.73 -11.04 -0.80
N ILE A 92 -0.27 -10.19 0.12
CA ILE A 92 -1.10 -9.15 0.77
C ILE A 92 -1.79 -8.26 -0.28
N LEU A 93 -1.04 -7.73 -1.25
CA LEU A 93 -1.59 -6.85 -2.28
C LEU A 93 -2.57 -7.58 -3.23
N ASN A 94 -2.34 -8.86 -3.51
CA ASN A 94 -3.27 -9.68 -4.29
C ASN A 94 -4.58 -9.88 -3.54
N GLU A 95 -4.54 -10.14 -2.23
CA GLU A 95 -5.76 -10.26 -1.41
C GLU A 95 -6.54 -8.95 -1.35
N VAL A 96 -5.86 -7.80 -1.24
CA VAL A 96 -6.47 -6.47 -1.37
C VAL A 96 -7.19 -6.34 -2.72
N SER A 97 -6.52 -6.68 -3.81
CA SER A 97 -7.08 -6.60 -5.17
C SER A 97 -8.29 -7.50 -5.35
N GLN A 98 -8.26 -8.72 -4.80
CA GLN A 98 -9.39 -9.64 -4.82
C GLN A 98 -10.58 -9.11 -4.02
N LYS A 99 -10.35 -8.50 -2.86
CA LYS A 99 -11.42 -7.84 -2.08
C LYS A 99 -12.06 -6.70 -2.86
N ILE A 100 -11.27 -5.85 -3.51
CA ILE A 100 -11.79 -4.75 -4.34
C ILE A 100 -12.64 -5.30 -5.50
N GLU A 101 -12.14 -6.31 -6.22
CA GLU A 101 -12.87 -6.91 -7.34
C GLU A 101 -14.16 -7.59 -6.89
N SER A 102 -14.15 -8.28 -5.75
CA SER A 102 -15.36 -8.88 -5.16
C SER A 102 -16.42 -7.83 -4.83
N GLN A 103 -16.01 -6.73 -4.19
CA GLN A 103 -16.91 -5.63 -3.86
C GLN A 103 -17.46 -4.94 -5.11
N LYS A 104 -16.62 -4.73 -6.12
CA LYS A 104 -17.04 -4.20 -7.42
C LYS A 104 -18.10 -5.09 -8.07
N LYS A 105 -17.87 -6.39 -8.18
CA LYS A 105 -18.85 -7.34 -8.74
C LYS A 105 -20.18 -7.33 -7.98
N HIS A 106 -20.12 -7.22 -6.66
CA HIS A 106 -21.31 -7.11 -5.82
C HIS A 106 -22.10 -5.83 -6.14
N ILE A 107 -21.42 -4.69 -6.24
CA ILE A 107 -22.01 -3.40 -6.61
C ILE A 107 -22.61 -3.45 -8.04
N ASP A 108 -21.88 -3.98 -9.01
CA ASP A 108 -22.33 -4.13 -10.40
C ASP A 108 -23.58 -5.03 -10.51
N SER A 109 -23.65 -6.09 -9.70
CA SER A 109 -24.84 -6.95 -9.59
C SER A 109 -26.06 -6.21 -9.03
N ILE A 110 -25.85 -5.29 -8.07
CA ILE A 110 -26.93 -4.47 -7.53
C ILE A 110 -27.42 -3.45 -8.56
N ILE A 111 -26.51 -2.78 -9.26
CA ILE A 111 -26.82 -1.76 -10.27
C ILE A 111 -27.59 -2.37 -11.44
N SER A 112 -27.14 -3.53 -11.94
CA SER A 112 -27.83 -4.24 -13.03
C SER A 112 -29.26 -4.67 -12.68
N LYS A 113 -29.53 -4.98 -11.40
CA LYS A 113 -30.89 -5.30 -10.92
C LYS A 113 -31.78 -4.08 -10.69
N ASN A 114 -31.21 -2.89 -10.47
CA ASN A 114 -31.96 -1.66 -10.14
C ASN A 114 -31.42 -0.42 -10.90
N PRO A 115 -31.66 -0.31 -12.22
CA PRO A 115 -31.05 0.72 -13.07
C PRO A 115 -31.45 2.16 -12.72
N LYS A 116 -32.53 2.38 -11.96
CA LYS A 116 -33.03 3.72 -11.61
C LYS A 116 -32.31 4.38 -10.42
N LYS A 117 -31.39 3.69 -9.72
CA LYS A 117 -30.62 4.24 -8.58
C LYS A 117 -29.11 4.38 -8.83
N GLY A 118 -28.61 3.91 -9.98
CA GLY A 118 -27.17 3.85 -10.27
C GLY A 118 -26.72 4.90 -11.26
N VAL A 119 -26.49 6.14 -10.81
CA VAL A 119 -25.59 7.05 -11.54
C VAL A 119 -24.24 6.98 -10.84
N LEU A 120 -23.48 5.92 -11.14
CA LEU A 120 -22.03 5.96 -11.01
C LEU A 120 -21.47 6.20 -12.41
N PRO A 121 -20.62 7.22 -12.62
CA PRO A 121 -20.02 7.45 -13.93
C PRO A 121 -19.27 6.19 -14.36
N LYS A 122 -19.44 5.79 -15.63
CA LYS A 122 -18.69 4.68 -16.23
C LYS A 122 -17.20 4.92 -15.99
N ILE A 123 -16.57 4.06 -15.19
CA ILE A 123 -15.11 4.01 -15.08
C ILE A 123 -14.61 3.47 -16.41
N GLU A 124 -14.27 4.37 -17.33
CA GLU A 124 -13.50 4.01 -18.52
C GLU A 124 -12.16 3.45 -18.05
N LYS A 125 -11.90 2.18 -18.40
CA LYS A 125 -10.60 1.55 -18.19
C LYS A 125 -9.56 2.29 -19.03
N LYS A 126 -8.91 3.31 -18.46
CA LYS A 126 -7.61 3.77 -18.97
C LYS A 126 -6.56 2.79 -18.45
N GLU A 127 -6.42 1.67 -19.14
CA GLU A 127 -5.14 0.97 -19.16
C GLU A 127 -4.14 1.90 -19.84
N GLU A 128 -3.38 2.68 -19.07
CA GLU A 128 -2.14 3.27 -19.57
C GLU A 128 -1.24 3.76 -18.42
N GLN A 129 -0.07 3.12 -18.35
CA GLN A 129 1.19 3.58 -17.72
C GLN A 129 1.36 3.41 -16.19
N PHE A 130 1.39 2.15 -15.73
CA PHE A 130 2.21 1.74 -14.58
C PHE A 130 3.35 0.83 -15.03
N VAL A 131 4.17 1.29 -15.99
CA VAL A 131 5.54 0.82 -16.22
C VAL A 131 6.30 1.98 -16.90
N ARG A 132 6.89 2.87 -16.10
CA ARG A 132 8.12 3.59 -16.43
C ARG A 132 8.87 3.86 -15.14
#